data_AF-A0A7U9R3Y4-F1
#
_entry.id   AF-A0A7U9R3Y4-F1
#
_cell.length_a   1.000
_cell.length_b   1.000
_cell.length_c   1.000
_cell.angle_alpha   90.00
_cell.angle_beta   90.00
_cell.angle_gamma   90.00
#
_symmetry.space_group_name_H-M   'P 1'
#
loop_
_entity.id
_entity.type
_entity.pdbx_description
1 polymer ?
#
loop_
_entity_poly.entity_id
_entity_poly.type
_entity_poly.pdbx_seq_one_letter_code
_entity_poly.pdbx_strand_id
1 'polypeptide(L)'
;MEVNGINLFYAGIAYGTYPAGDGRTGHHKIKKEGLPIHKMRREFPYLLGGSRGTGKIQIYYALLPEYRKKGCFSGKPKNWKSESVRQLLEEADRKASLTLDCREQVWATELDNQYRQIPIELTAALLYRQRPFDKICITLSADSGEYELSQVIELIGPYLPRTRQVLFKGEENPAYEALEDYLYEEFGILAARTDMPPAEVPWLDMEEGGAAFLAGTASGFHEKHICRLEILKFLDTSVKNGYNTEVN
;
A
#
# COMPACT_ATOMS: atom_id res chain seq x y z
N MET A 1 18.11 -19.26 -8.44
CA MET A 1 17.81 -17.81 -8.42
C MET A 1 17.27 -17.50 -7.05
N GLU A 2 18.04 -16.80 -6.23
CA GLU A 2 17.54 -16.26 -4.97
C GLU A 2 16.44 -15.25 -5.30
N VAL A 3 15.27 -15.43 -4.71
CA VAL A 3 14.16 -14.50 -4.87
C VAL A 3 14.41 -13.38 -3.87
N ASN A 4 14.71 -12.18 -4.34
CA ASN A 4 14.71 -10.99 -3.49
C ASN A 4 13.28 -10.78 -2.97
N GLY A 5 13.08 -11.14 -1.71
CA GLY A 5 11.80 -11.04 -1.02
C GLY A 5 11.86 -9.97 0.05
N ILE A 6 10.82 -9.15 0.14
CA ILE A 6 10.62 -8.23 1.27
C ILE A 6 9.46 -8.70 2.14
N ASN A 7 9.60 -8.53 3.45
CA ASN A 7 8.54 -8.75 4.41
C ASN A 7 7.95 -7.40 4.80
N LEU A 8 6.64 -7.25 4.58
CA LEU A 8 5.86 -6.05 4.91
C LEU A 8 4.98 -6.34 6.11
N PHE A 9 4.97 -5.44 7.09
CA PHE A 9 4.01 -5.49 8.19
C PHE A 9 2.85 -4.51 7.98
N TYR A 10 1.62 -4.99 8.07
CA TYR A 10 0.40 -4.18 8.00
C TYR A 10 -0.38 -4.21 9.32
N ALA A 11 -0.71 -3.03 9.86
CA ALA A 11 -1.59 -2.92 11.02
C ALA A 11 -2.95 -2.34 10.61
N GLY A 12 -4.05 -3.03 10.95
CA GLY A 12 -5.41 -2.59 10.60
C GLY A 12 -6.44 -2.78 11.71
N ILE A 13 -7.69 -2.45 11.41
CA ILE A 13 -8.83 -2.63 12.33
C ILE A 13 -9.71 -3.79 11.84
N ALA A 14 -10.01 -4.73 12.74
CA ALA A 14 -10.97 -5.79 12.48
C ALA A 14 -12.37 -5.38 12.95
N TYR A 15 -13.09 -4.65 12.08
CA TYR A 15 -14.45 -4.20 12.32
C TYR A 15 -15.42 -5.35 12.57
N GLY A 16 -16.33 -5.17 13.53
CA GLY A 16 -17.31 -6.19 13.91
C GLY A 16 -16.72 -7.43 14.61
N THR A 17 -15.42 -7.46 14.87
CA THR A 17 -14.78 -8.54 15.63
C THR A 17 -14.49 -8.10 17.06
N TYR A 18 -14.64 -9.04 17.99
CA TYR A 18 -14.36 -8.83 19.40
C TYR A 18 -13.38 -9.90 19.89
N PRO A 19 -12.52 -9.58 20.88
CA PRO A 19 -11.61 -10.56 21.43
C PRO A 19 -12.35 -11.78 21.98
N ALA A 20 -11.79 -12.98 21.76
CA ALA A 20 -12.37 -14.23 22.20
C ALA A 20 -12.55 -14.28 23.74
N GLY A 21 -13.70 -14.79 24.19
CA GLY A 21 -14.07 -14.87 25.61
C GLY A 21 -15.15 -13.87 26.00
N ASP A 22 -15.41 -13.71 27.30
CA ASP A 22 -16.16 -12.55 27.74
C ASP A 22 -15.29 -11.31 27.52
N GLY A 23 -15.83 -10.19 27.04
CA GLY A 23 -15.00 -9.07 26.54
C GLY A 23 -13.84 -8.68 27.46
N ARG A 24 -13.99 -8.82 28.79
CA ARG A 24 -12.92 -8.55 29.76
C ARG A 24 -11.74 -9.53 29.69
N THR A 25 -11.96 -10.84 29.56
CA THR A 25 -10.89 -11.84 29.47
C THR A 25 -10.13 -11.73 28.15
N GLY A 26 -10.83 -11.56 27.03
CA GLY A 26 -10.20 -11.36 25.72
C GLY A 26 -9.40 -10.05 25.64
N HIS A 27 -9.94 -8.93 26.15
CA HIS A 27 -9.19 -7.67 26.22
C HIS A 27 -7.99 -7.76 27.17
N HIS A 28 -8.09 -8.47 28.29
CA HIS A 28 -6.97 -8.65 29.21
C HIS A 28 -5.86 -9.51 28.59
N LYS A 29 -6.24 -10.54 27.84
CA LYS A 29 -5.31 -11.39 27.08
C LYS A 29 -4.53 -10.56 26.06
N ILE A 30 -5.19 -9.76 25.23
CA ILE A 30 -4.51 -8.89 24.26
C ILE A 30 -3.57 -7.89 24.95
N LYS A 31 -3.99 -7.32 26.09
CA LYS A 31 -3.12 -6.41 26.85
C LYS A 31 -1.89 -7.09 27.46
N LYS A 32 -1.97 -8.39 27.74
CA LYS A 32 -0.88 -9.16 28.35
C LYS A 32 0.04 -9.80 27.31
N GLU A 33 -0.52 -10.32 26.23
CA GLU A 33 0.18 -11.11 25.20
C GLU A 33 0.50 -10.31 23.94
N GLY A 34 -0.10 -9.13 23.76
CA GLY A 34 0.02 -8.31 22.56
C GLY A 34 -0.99 -8.69 21.47
N LEU A 35 -0.93 -7.98 20.33
CA LEU A 35 -1.72 -8.33 19.16
C LEU A 35 -1.12 -9.57 18.46
N PRO A 36 -1.96 -10.54 18.04
CA PRO A 36 -1.49 -11.65 17.23
C PRO A 36 -1.07 -11.14 15.85
N ILE A 37 0.07 -11.63 15.37
CA ILE A 37 0.57 -11.34 14.02
C ILE A 37 0.32 -12.57 13.16
N HIS A 38 -0.35 -12.36 12.04
CA HIS A 38 -0.72 -13.37 11.06
C HIS A 38 0.11 -13.20 9.79
N LYS A 39 0.30 -14.30 9.06
CA LYS A 39 0.97 -14.31 7.75
C LYS A 39 -0.08 -14.45 6.67
N MET A 40 -0.12 -13.53 5.72
CA MET A 40 -1.00 -13.67 4.56
C MET A 40 -0.52 -14.84 3.68
N ARG A 41 -1.42 -15.74 3.28
CA ARG A 41 -1.07 -16.91 2.46
C ARG A 41 -0.58 -16.54 1.06
N ARG A 42 -1.07 -15.42 0.52
CA ARG A 42 -0.72 -14.95 -0.82
C ARG A 42 0.55 -14.11 -0.76
N GLU A 43 1.47 -14.39 -1.68
CA GLU A 43 2.63 -13.55 -2.00
C GLU A 43 2.30 -12.65 -3.20
N PHE A 44 2.91 -11.46 -3.26
CA PHE A 44 2.72 -10.51 -4.36
C PHE A 44 4.01 -10.34 -5.17
N PRO A 45 4.03 -10.81 -6.44
CA PRO A 45 5.21 -10.68 -7.29
C PRO A 45 5.28 -9.31 -7.98
N TYR A 46 6.49 -8.87 -8.28
CA TYR A 46 6.79 -7.70 -9.13
C TYR A 46 8.10 -7.93 -9.91
N LEU A 47 8.38 -7.07 -10.89
CA LEU A 47 9.64 -7.14 -11.66
C LEU A 47 10.72 -6.28 -11.01
N LEU A 48 11.97 -6.76 -11.04
CA LEU A 48 13.14 -6.04 -10.53
C LEU A 48 13.91 -5.35 -11.68
N GLY A 49 14.61 -4.24 -11.36
CA GLY A 49 15.43 -3.49 -12.31
C GLY A 49 16.53 -4.33 -12.98
N GLY A 50 16.81 -4.04 -14.25
CA GLY A 50 18.01 -4.52 -14.98
C GLY A 50 18.08 -6.00 -15.35
N SER A 51 17.14 -6.86 -14.94
CA SER A 51 17.16 -8.30 -15.26
C SER A 51 15.76 -8.92 -15.31
N ARG A 52 15.62 -10.15 -15.83
CA ARG A 52 14.36 -10.93 -15.74
C ARG A 52 14.08 -11.44 -14.31
N GLY A 53 14.63 -10.80 -13.29
CA GLY A 53 14.40 -11.12 -11.89
C GLY A 53 12.98 -10.75 -11.46
N THR A 54 12.39 -11.61 -10.66
CA THR A 54 11.08 -11.37 -10.04
C THR A 54 11.28 -11.19 -8.54
N GLY A 55 10.86 -10.04 -8.01
CA GLY A 55 10.76 -9.78 -6.59
C GLY A 55 9.44 -10.30 -6.02
N LYS A 56 9.38 -10.42 -4.70
CA LYS A 56 8.15 -10.81 -4.00
C LYS A 56 7.94 -10.03 -2.71
N ILE A 57 6.67 -9.81 -2.36
CA ILE A 57 6.26 -9.27 -1.08
C ILE A 57 5.49 -10.34 -0.31
N GLN A 58 5.95 -10.61 0.91
CA GLN A 58 5.21 -11.36 1.89
C GLN A 58 4.60 -10.38 2.91
N ILE A 59 3.28 -10.41 3.04
CA ILE A 59 2.55 -9.56 4.00
C ILE A 59 2.34 -10.32 5.30
N TYR A 60 2.74 -9.69 6.40
CA TYR A 60 2.34 -10.03 7.77
C TYR A 60 1.41 -8.95 8.28
N TYR A 61 0.45 -9.30 9.13
CA TYR A 61 -0.51 -8.32 9.61
C TYR A 61 -0.96 -8.55 11.04
N ALA A 62 -1.33 -7.45 11.71
CA ALA A 62 -2.02 -7.49 12.99
C ALA A 62 -3.32 -6.67 12.87
N LEU A 63 -4.41 -7.20 13.40
CA LEU A 63 -5.68 -6.50 13.41
C LEU A 63 -6.08 -6.15 14.84
N LEU A 64 -6.35 -4.86 15.07
CA LEU A 64 -6.92 -4.36 16.31
C LEU A 64 -8.43 -4.68 16.32
N PRO A 65 -8.92 -5.53 17.24
CA PRO A 65 -10.35 -5.82 17.34
C PRO A 65 -11.10 -4.64 17.99
N GLU A 66 -12.41 -4.56 17.79
CA GLU A 66 -13.21 -3.52 18.44
C GLU A 66 -13.29 -3.73 19.96
N TYR A 67 -13.44 -2.63 20.71
CA TYR A 67 -13.58 -2.67 22.17
C TYR A 67 -15.04 -2.72 22.62
N ARG A 68 -15.38 -3.72 23.44
CA ARG A 68 -16.72 -3.87 24.03
C ARG A 68 -16.64 -4.08 25.55
N LYS A 69 -17.23 -3.16 26.33
CA LYS A 69 -17.52 -3.42 27.75
C LYS A 69 -18.78 -4.30 27.86
N LYS A 70 -18.79 -5.25 28.79
CA LYS A 70 -19.99 -6.04 29.12
C LYS A 70 -21.11 -5.08 29.59
N GLY A 71 -22.29 -5.19 28.97
CA GLY A 71 -23.50 -4.48 29.38
C GLY A 71 -24.26 -3.84 28.21
N CYS A 72 -25.49 -4.32 28.01
CA CYS A 72 -26.50 -3.89 27.05
C CYS A 72 -26.40 -4.46 25.63
N PHE A 73 -27.48 -5.17 25.27
CA PHE A 73 -27.83 -5.75 23.98
C PHE A 73 -27.99 -4.71 22.85
N SER A 74 -27.46 -3.49 22.98
CA SER A 74 -27.58 -2.40 21.99
C SER A 74 -26.51 -1.30 22.10
N GLY A 75 -25.36 -1.56 22.73
CA GLY A 75 -24.33 -0.52 22.95
C GLY A 75 -23.35 -0.37 21.79
N LYS A 76 -23.32 0.83 21.17
CA LYS A 76 -22.28 1.25 20.19
C LYS A 76 -20.87 0.88 20.68
N PRO A 77 -19.95 0.44 19.78
CA PRO A 77 -18.58 0.16 20.15
C PRO A 77 -17.96 1.37 20.86
N LYS A 78 -17.19 1.11 21.93
CA LYS A 78 -16.41 2.17 22.60
C LYS A 78 -15.01 2.15 22.00
N ASN A 79 -14.40 3.32 21.88
CA ASN A 79 -13.03 3.41 21.38
C ASN A 79 -12.05 2.89 22.44
N TRP A 80 -11.00 2.19 21.99
CA TRP A 80 -9.84 1.91 22.82
C TRP A 80 -9.23 3.23 23.31
N LYS A 81 -8.60 3.21 24.49
CA LYS A 81 -7.79 4.35 24.92
C LYS A 81 -6.62 4.50 23.93
N SER A 82 -6.41 5.70 23.39
CA SER A 82 -5.39 5.96 22.36
C SER A 82 -3.99 5.49 22.77
N GLU A 83 -3.63 5.67 24.04
CA GLU A 83 -2.34 5.19 24.58
C GLU A 83 -2.22 3.66 24.55
N SER A 84 -3.29 2.94 24.89
CA SER A 84 -3.29 1.47 24.82
C SER A 84 -3.25 0.96 23.38
N VAL A 85 -3.90 1.66 22.44
CA VAL A 85 -3.79 1.33 21.01
C VAL A 85 -2.34 1.47 20.56
N ARG A 86 -1.73 2.62 20.87
CA ARG A 86 -0.35 2.91 20.49
C ARG A 86 0.62 1.86 21.04
N GLN A 87 0.53 1.53 22.33
CA GLN A 87 1.36 0.49 22.95
C GLN A 87 1.20 -0.88 22.29
N LEU A 88 -0.04 -1.27 21.96
CA LEU A 88 -0.31 -2.55 21.29
C LEU A 88 0.25 -2.59 19.87
N LEU A 89 0.14 -1.48 19.13
CA LEU A 89 0.65 -1.36 17.78
C LEU A 89 2.18 -1.32 17.77
N GLU A 90 2.81 -0.53 18.63
CA GLU A 90 4.27 -0.46 18.79
C GLU A 90 4.87 -1.81 19.19
N GLU A 91 4.22 -2.55 20.07
CA GLU A 91 4.69 -3.89 20.44
C GLU A 91 4.55 -4.90 19.29
N ALA A 92 3.45 -4.82 18.52
CA ALA A 92 3.27 -5.66 17.34
C ALA A 92 4.30 -5.33 16.25
N ASP A 93 4.55 -4.05 16.02
CA ASP A 93 5.55 -3.51 15.11
C ASP A 93 6.95 -4.02 15.47
N ARG A 94 7.36 -3.81 16.73
CA ARG A 94 8.63 -4.31 17.27
C ARG A 94 8.78 -5.83 17.09
N LYS A 95 7.71 -6.59 17.35
CA LYS A 95 7.71 -8.05 17.20
C LYS A 95 7.84 -8.46 15.73
N ALA A 96 7.16 -7.77 14.81
CA ALA A 96 7.27 -8.02 13.37
C ALA A 96 8.69 -7.76 12.87
N SER A 97 9.30 -6.65 13.28
CA SER A 97 10.67 -6.30 12.89
C SER A 97 11.69 -7.31 13.43
N LEU A 98 11.60 -7.68 14.72
CA LEU A 98 12.60 -8.55 15.35
C LEU A 98 12.48 -10.03 15.00
N THR A 99 11.25 -10.53 14.80
CA THR A 99 11.03 -11.98 14.63
C THR A 99 10.68 -12.40 13.21
N LEU A 100 10.19 -11.46 12.38
CA LEU A 100 9.73 -11.74 11.02
C LEU A 100 10.52 -10.95 9.96
N ASP A 101 11.60 -10.25 10.34
CA ASP A 101 12.43 -9.41 9.45
C ASP A 101 11.59 -8.45 8.60
N CYS A 102 10.50 -7.93 9.17
CA CYS A 102 9.66 -6.92 8.52
C CYS A 102 10.37 -5.56 8.59
N ARG A 103 10.91 -5.11 7.46
CA ARG A 103 11.65 -3.83 7.38
C ARG A 103 10.75 -2.65 7.07
N GLU A 104 9.65 -2.91 6.39
CA GLU A 104 8.67 -1.93 5.96
C GLU A 104 7.36 -2.11 6.74
N GLN A 105 6.76 -1.00 7.21
CA GLN A 105 5.55 -1.04 8.02
C GLN A 105 4.51 0.00 7.57
N VAL A 106 3.27 -0.47 7.41
CA VAL A 106 2.15 0.35 6.91
C VAL A 106 0.95 0.18 7.83
N TRP A 107 0.35 1.29 8.26
CA TRP A 107 -0.82 1.27 9.14
C TRP A 107 -2.06 1.72 8.36
N ALA A 108 -3.21 1.18 8.74
CA ALA A 108 -4.51 1.63 8.25
C ALA A 108 -4.71 3.11 8.58
N THR A 109 -5.43 3.80 7.70
CA THR A 109 -5.66 5.25 7.81
C THR A 109 -6.31 5.65 9.14
N GLU A 110 -7.14 4.78 9.71
CA GLU A 110 -7.81 5.04 10.98
C GLU A 110 -6.89 4.89 12.21
N LEU A 111 -5.71 4.28 12.03
CA LEU A 111 -4.71 4.05 13.08
C LEU A 111 -3.56 5.05 13.02
N ASP A 112 -3.19 5.49 11.82
CA ASP A 112 -2.23 6.58 11.61
C ASP A 112 -2.79 7.59 10.61
N ASN A 113 -3.05 8.81 11.10
CA ASN A 113 -3.32 9.95 10.23
C ASN A 113 -2.03 10.46 9.56
N GLN A 114 -0.86 10.04 10.06
CA GLN A 114 0.40 10.30 9.40
C GLN A 114 0.61 9.19 8.38
N TYR A 115 0.35 9.59 7.14
CA TYR A 115 0.71 8.90 5.95
C TYR A 115 2.24 8.57 5.94
N ARG A 116 2.68 7.51 6.64
CA ARG A 116 4.06 6.97 6.59
C ARG A 116 4.37 6.42 5.21
N GLN A 117 5.45 6.87 4.58
CA GLN A 117 5.86 6.52 3.21
C GLN A 117 5.47 5.09 2.82
N ILE A 118 4.73 4.95 1.71
CA ILE A 118 4.33 3.63 1.21
C ILE A 118 5.54 2.97 0.56
N PRO A 119 5.85 1.70 0.88
CA PRO A 119 6.98 0.99 0.27
C PRO A 119 6.84 0.91 -1.24
N ILE A 120 7.92 1.24 -1.95
CA ILE A 120 7.92 1.31 -3.41
C ILE A 120 7.64 -0.04 -4.06
N GLU A 121 8.07 -1.13 -3.42
CA GLU A 121 7.81 -2.48 -3.88
C GLU A 121 6.31 -2.78 -3.91
N LEU A 122 5.56 -2.24 -2.95
CA LEU A 122 4.10 -2.42 -2.89
C LEU A 122 3.42 -1.70 -4.07
N THR A 123 3.90 -0.51 -4.42
CA THR A 123 3.52 0.19 -5.66
C THR A 123 3.89 -0.64 -6.88
N ALA A 124 5.09 -1.24 -6.92
CA ALA A 124 5.53 -2.11 -8.01
C ALA A 124 4.66 -3.37 -8.15
N ALA A 125 4.23 -3.97 -7.04
CA ALA A 125 3.33 -5.12 -7.02
C ALA A 125 1.95 -4.76 -7.58
N LEU A 126 1.44 -3.56 -7.30
CA LEU A 126 0.20 -3.09 -7.91
C LEU A 126 0.36 -2.83 -9.41
N LEU A 127 1.44 -2.16 -9.81
CA LEU A 127 1.74 -1.94 -11.23
C LEU A 127 1.84 -3.27 -11.99
N TYR A 128 2.50 -4.27 -11.40
CA TYR A 128 2.59 -5.63 -11.97
C TYR A 128 1.22 -6.26 -12.23
N ARG A 129 0.25 -6.05 -11.33
CA ARG A 129 -1.12 -6.58 -11.48
C ARG A 129 -1.92 -5.91 -12.58
N GLN A 130 -1.54 -4.71 -13.01
CA GLN A 130 -2.20 -4.01 -14.11
C GLN A 130 -1.77 -4.51 -15.50
N ARG A 131 -0.85 -5.49 -15.56
CA ARG A 131 -0.38 -6.06 -16.82
C ARG A 131 -1.48 -6.91 -17.49
N PRO A 132 -1.50 -6.93 -18.84
CA PRO A 132 -0.64 -6.17 -19.74
C PRO A 132 -1.02 -4.69 -19.80
N PHE A 133 -0.01 -3.82 -19.92
CA PHE A 133 -0.16 -2.42 -20.28
C PHE A 133 0.99 -2.06 -21.22
N ASP A 134 0.71 -1.24 -22.24
CA ASP A 134 1.70 -0.67 -23.17
C ASP A 134 1.78 0.86 -23.05
N LYS A 135 0.99 1.44 -22.14
CA LYS A 135 1.01 2.86 -21.80
C LYS A 135 1.02 3.02 -20.29
N ILE A 136 1.65 4.07 -19.79
CA ILE A 136 1.64 4.42 -18.38
C ILE A 136 1.52 5.94 -18.25
N CYS A 137 0.76 6.40 -17.27
CA CYS A 137 0.69 7.81 -16.90
C CYS A 137 1.44 8.03 -15.59
N ILE A 138 2.20 9.10 -15.49
CA ILE A 138 2.99 9.45 -14.31
C ILE A 138 2.67 10.88 -13.92
N THR A 139 2.40 11.07 -12.64
CA THR A 139 2.36 12.38 -11.99
C THR A 139 3.49 12.41 -10.96
N LEU A 140 4.38 13.38 -11.10
CA LEU A 140 5.45 13.70 -10.15
C LEU A 140 5.02 14.87 -9.25
N SER A 141 5.48 14.89 -8.01
CA SER A 141 5.30 16.02 -7.11
C SER A 141 5.91 17.32 -7.66
N ALA A 142 5.34 18.46 -7.30
CA ALA A 142 5.93 19.76 -7.62
C ALA A 142 7.32 19.94 -6.98
N ASP A 143 7.52 19.33 -5.81
CA ASP A 143 8.77 19.37 -5.04
C ASP A 143 9.67 18.14 -5.32
N SER A 144 9.46 17.43 -6.44
CA SER A 144 10.23 16.24 -6.77
C SER A 144 11.73 16.53 -6.89
N GLY A 145 12.48 15.96 -5.95
CA GLY A 145 13.95 15.95 -5.98
C GLY A 145 14.53 14.72 -6.68
N GLU A 146 15.87 14.69 -6.78
CA GLU A 146 16.63 13.58 -7.38
C GLU A 146 16.27 12.20 -6.78
N TYR A 147 15.93 12.17 -5.49
CA TYR A 147 15.52 10.95 -4.79
C TYR A 147 14.19 10.39 -5.32
N GLU A 148 13.17 11.22 -5.48
CA GLU A 148 11.86 10.77 -6.01
C GLU A 148 11.98 10.33 -7.46
N LEU A 149 12.75 11.08 -8.28
CA LEU A 149 13.04 10.70 -9.65
C LEU A 149 13.71 9.31 -9.73
N SER A 150 14.70 9.07 -8.87
CA SER A 150 15.40 7.77 -8.80
C SER A 150 14.44 6.65 -8.45
N GLN A 151 13.53 6.88 -7.50
CA GLN A 151 12.48 5.91 -7.16
C GLN A 151 11.56 5.62 -8.34
N VAL A 152 11.10 6.64 -9.05
CA VAL A 152 10.22 6.46 -10.22
C VAL A 152 10.93 5.64 -11.31
N ILE A 153 12.20 5.95 -11.59
CA ILE A 153 13.00 5.20 -12.57
C ILE A 153 13.14 3.73 -12.14
N GLU A 154 13.45 3.46 -10.88
CA GLU A 154 13.53 2.09 -10.35
C GLU A 154 12.19 1.34 -10.47
N LEU A 155 11.08 2.02 -10.16
CA LEU A 155 9.73 1.47 -10.23
C LEU A 155 9.32 1.11 -11.65
N ILE A 156 9.53 2.00 -12.63
CA ILE A 156 9.02 1.82 -14.00
C ILE A 156 10.01 1.10 -14.92
N GLY A 157 11.31 1.19 -14.65
CA GLY A 157 12.39 0.65 -15.48
C GLY A 157 12.19 -0.79 -15.96
N PRO A 158 11.77 -1.74 -15.11
CA PRO A 158 11.52 -3.13 -15.52
C PRO A 158 10.39 -3.29 -16.56
N TYR A 159 9.50 -2.30 -16.66
CA TYR A 159 8.31 -2.30 -17.50
C TYR A 159 8.56 -1.57 -18.83
N LEU A 160 9.44 -0.57 -18.84
CA LEU A 160 9.75 0.28 -20.01
C LEU A 160 10.09 -0.48 -21.31
N PRO A 161 10.79 -1.63 -21.32
CA PRO A 161 11.03 -2.39 -22.55
C PRO A 161 9.76 -2.86 -23.30
N ARG A 162 8.59 -2.78 -22.65
CA ARG A 162 7.28 -3.15 -23.23
C ARG A 162 6.31 -1.97 -23.28
N THR A 163 6.74 -0.80 -22.84
CA THR A 163 5.95 0.43 -22.83
C THR A 163 6.16 1.17 -24.15
N ARG A 164 5.06 1.47 -24.85
CA ARG A 164 5.06 2.25 -26.09
C ARG A 164 4.91 3.74 -25.86
N GLN A 165 4.25 4.14 -24.78
CA GLN A 165 3.94 5.53 -24.51
C GLN A 165 3.97 5.81 -23.01
N VAL A 166 4.64 6.89 -22.63
CA VAL A 166 4.57 7.46 -21.30
C VAL A 166 3.79 8.78 -21.40
N LEU A 167 2.82 8.95 -20.51
CA LEU A 167 2.04 10.17 -20.36
C LEU A 167 2.46 10.87 -19.08
N PHE A 168 2.61 12.19 -19.14
CA PHE A 168 2.82 13.02 -17.96
C PHE A 168 1.58 13.86 -17.68
N LYS A 169 1.16 13.87 -16.42
CA LYS A 169 0.08 14.71 -15.93
C LYS A 169 0.61 15.55 -14.77
N GLY A 170 0.52 16.87 -14.89
CA GLY A 170 0.94 17.81 -13.85
C GLY A 170 1.61 19.04 -14.46
N GLU A 171 1.96 20.00 -13.61
CA GLU A 171 2.75 21.17 -14.02
C GLU A 171 4.18 20.76 -14.37
N GLU A 172 4.79 21.43 -15.34
CA GLU A 172 6.18 21.15 -15.72
C GLU A 172 7.14 21.54 -14.59
N ASN A 173 8.09 20.65 -14.33
CA ASN A 173 9.16 20.85 -13.36
C ASN A 173 10.43 20.13 -13.84
N PRO A 174 11.60 20.40 -13.24
CA PRO A 174 12.86 19.79 -13.65
C PRO A 174 12.88 18.26 -13.57
N ALA A 175 12.07 17.64 -12.72
CA ALA A 175 12.00 16.19 -12.61
C ALA A 175 11.32 15.56 -13.83
N TYR A 176 10.32 16.22 -14.43
CA TYR A 176 9.75 15.78 -15.71
C TYR A 176 10.75 15.87 -16.85
N GLU A 177 11.53 16.94 -16.93
CA GLU A 177 12.58 17.11 -17.95
C GLU A 177 13.62 15.99 -17.84
N ALA A 178 14.15 15.75 -16.63
CA ALA A 178 15.11 14.69 -16.39
C ALA A 178 14.55 13.28 -16.68
N LEU A 179 13.27 13.03 -16.36
CA LEU A 179 12.62 11.77 -16.69
C LEU A 179 12.39 11.63 -18.20
N GLU A 180 12.05 12.70 -18.90
CA GLU A 180 11.86 12.71 -20.35
C GLU A 180 13.17 12.38 -21.07
N ASP A 181 14.28 13.02 -20.66
CA ASP A 181 15.62 12.74 -21.19
C ASP A 181 15.99 11.27 -20.97
N TYR A 182 15.80 10.74 -19.77
CA TYR A 182 16.04 9.33 -19.46
C TYR A 182 15.22 8.39 -20.36
N LEU A 183 13.92 8.66 -20.54
CA LEU A 183 13.03 7.85 -21.37
C LEU A 183 13.44 7.87 -22.84
N TYR A 184 13.86 9.02 -23.34
CA TYR A 184 14.29 9.19 -24.72
C TYR A 184 15.66 8.54 -24.97
N GLU A 185 16.65 8.81 -24.13
CA GLU A 185 18.02 8.32 -24.31
C GLU A 185 18.13 6.80 -24.12
N GLU A 186 17.51 6.24 -23.09
CA GLU A 186 17.66 4.82 -22.75
C GLU A 186 16.66 3.92 -23.51
N PHE A 187 15.46 4.43 -23.83
CA PHE A 187 14.38 3.61 -24.40
C PHE A 187 13.81 4.16 -25.71
N GLY A 188 14.20 5.35 -26.17
CA GLY A 188 13.64 5.98 -27.36
C GLY A 188 12.16 6.35 -27.22
N ILE A 189 11.67 6.53 -25.99
CA ILE A 189 10.27 6.83 -25.71
C ILE A 189 10.09 8.34 -25.63
N LEU A 190 9.25 8.88 -26.52
CA LEU A 190 8.77 10.26 -26.41
C LEU A 190 7.60 10.33 -25.44
N ALA A 191 7.78 11.08 -24.36
CA ALA A 191 6.70 11.36 -23.42
C ALA A 191 5.69 12.34 -24.04
N ALA A 192 4.42 12.23 -23.64
CA ALA A 192 3.39 13.18 -24.03
C ALA A 192 2.66 13.73 -22.81
N ARG A 193 2.21 14.98 -22.90
CA ARG A 193 1.44 15.62 -21.82
C ARG A 193 -0.04 15.25 -21.91
N THR A 194 -0.71 15.17 -20.76
CA THR A 194 -2.15 14.95 -20.68
C THR A 194 -2.75 15.63 -19.45
N ASP A 195 -3.92 16.24 -19.61
CA ASP A 195 -4.69 16.79 -18.49
C ASP A 195 -5.49 15.68 -17.77
N MET A 196 -5.84 14.61 -18.49
CA MET A 196 -6.68 13.53 -17.98
C MET A 196 -6.15 12.17 -18.47
N PRO A 197 -5.66 11.30 -17.57
CA PRO A 197 -5.21 9.97 -17.91
C PRO A 197 -6.38 9.14 -18.46
N PRO A 198 -6.20 8.39 -19.56
CA PRO A 198 -7.24 7.49 -20.04
C PRO A 198 -7.51 6.38 -19.01
N ALA A 199 -8.77 6.00 -18.78
CA ALA A 199 -9.17 5.05 -17.73
C ALA A 199 -8.42 3.71 -17.75
N GLU A 200 -8.05 3.23 -18.93
CA GLU A 200 -7.36 1.95 -19.14
C GLU A 200 -5.84 2.01 -18.94
N VAL A 201 -5.28 3.21 -18.76
CA VAL A 201 -3.85 3.45 -18.59
C VAL A 201 -3.51 3.45 -17.10
N PRO A 202 -2.59 2.59 -16.62
CA PRO A 202 -2.07 2.68 -15.27
C PRO A 202 -1.53 4.08 -14.99
N TRP A 203 -2.06 4.72 -13.96
CA TRP A 203 -1.65 6.05 -13.54
C TRP A 203 -0.91 5.96 -12.21
N LEU A 204 0.40 6.16 -12.26
CA LEU A 204 1.26 6.32 -11.09
C LEU A 204 1.18 7.76 -10.60
N ASP A 205 0.59 7.94 -9.43
CA ASP A 205 0.42 9.25 -8.83
C ASP A 205 1.34 9.39 -7.62
N MET A 206 2.43 10.16 -7.80
CA MET A 206 3.49 10.34 -6.81
C MET A 206 3.29 11.60 -5.94
N GLU A 207 2.22 12.39 -6.17
CA GLU A 207 1.96 13.60 -5.37
C GLU A 207 1.68 13.25 -3.89
N GLU A 208 2.32 14.00 -2.97
CA GLU A 208 2.05 13.88 -1.54
C GLU A 208 0.64 14.44 -1.23
N GLY A 209 -0.28 13.53 -0.89
CA GLY A 209 -1.62 13.90 -0.44
C GLY A 209 -2.73 13.75 -1.47
N GLY A 210 -2.58 12.83 -2.44
CA GLY A 210 -3.60 12.45 -3.43
C GLY A 210 -4.97 12.19 -2.80
N ALA A 211 -5.76 13.25 -2.62
CA ALA A 211 -7.10 13.24 -2.08
C ALA A 211 -7.87 14.47 -2.62
N ALA A 212 -8.24 14.43 -3.90
CA ALA A 212 -9.32 15.28 -4.40
C ALA A 212 -10.05 14.71 -5.65
N PHE A 213 -10.13 13.38 -5.82
CA PHE A 213 -11.09 12.79 -6.77
C PHE A 213 -12.09 11.80 -6.15
N LEU A 214 -12.31 11.91 -4.83
CA LEU A 214 -13.38 11.19 -4.14
C LEU A 214 -14.46 12.16 -3.65
N ALA A 215 -15.15 12.77 -4.60
CA ALA A 215 -16.50 13.30 -4.37
C ALA A 215 -17.39 12.95 -5.57
N GLY A 216 -17.75 11.68 -5.68
CA GLY A 216 -18.87 11.25 -6.51
C GLY A 216 -18.57 10.07 -7.40
N THR A 217 -18.73 8.86 -6.87
CA THR A 217 -19.85 7.98 -7.24
C THR A 217 -19.59 6.59 -6.69
N ALA A 218 -20.61 6.04 -6.02
CA ALA A 218 -20.78 4.62 -5.90
C ALA A 218 -21.04 4.06 -7.31
N SER A 219 -20.01 3.58 -7.99
CA SER A 219 -20.09 2.75 -9.19
C SER A 219 -18.69 2.17 -9.43
N GLY A 220 -18.59 0.97 -10.00
CA GLY A 220 -17.34 0.19 -10.09
C GLY A 220 -16.16 0.99 -10.64
N PHE A 221 -15.12 1.16 -9.81
CA PHE A 221 -13.86 1.80 -10.20
C PHE A 221 -13.12 0.93 -11.23
N HIS A 222 -13.16 1.37 -12.48
CA HIS A 222 -12.33 0.91 -13.60
C HIS A 222 -11.19 1.92 -13.88
N GLU A 223 -10.73 2.65 -12.87
CA GLU A 223 -9.56 3.52 -13.01
C GLU A 223 -8.33 2.75 -12.51
N LYS A 224 -7.32 2.58 -13.38
CA LYS A 224 -6.02 2.01 -13.00
C LYS A 224 -5.14 3.04 -12.29
N HIS A 225 -5.74 3.84 -11.42
CA HIS A 225 -5.00 4.77 -10.57
C HIS A 225 -4.21 3.94 -9.55
N ILE A 226 -3.00 4.39 -9.26
CA ILE A 226 -2.10 3.82 -8.27
C ILE A 226 -1.60 4.99 -7.44
N CYS A 227 -2.47 5.44 -6.55
CA CYS A 227 -2.12 6.40 -5.52
C CYS A 227 -1.97 5.72 -4.16
N ARG A 228 -1.47 6.49 -3.21
CA ARG A 228 -1.31 6.10 -1.82
C ARG A 228 -2.59 5.55 -1.16
N LEU A 229 -3.73 6.19 -1.37
CA LEU A 229 -5.00 5.75 -0.78
C LEU A 229 -5.45 4.40 -1.35
N GLU A 230 -5.23 4.17 -2.64
CA GLU A 230 -5.57 2.89 -3.28
C GLU A 230 -4.66 1.76 -2.80
N ILE A 231 -3.38 2.06 -2.55
CA ILE A 231 -2.46 1.09 -1.96
C ILE A 231 -2.93 0.66 -0.57
N LEU A 232 -3.32 1.61 0.27
CA LEU A 232 -3.88 1.31 1.59
C LEU A 232 -5.19 0.51 1.50
N LYS A 233 -6.11 0.94 0.63
CA LYS A 233 -7.37 0.23 0.38
C LYS A 233 -7.13 -1.19 -0.11
N PHE A 234 -6.12 -1.39 -0.96
CA PHE A 234 -5.72 -2.70 -1.45
C PHE A 234 -5.20 -3.59 -0.33
N LEU A 235 -4.29 -3.09 0.53
CA LEU A 235 -3.79 -3.82 1.69
C LEU A 235 -4.94 -4.22 2.63
N ASP A 236 -5.77 -3.24 2.96
CA ASP A 236 -6.90 -3.42 3.85
C ASP A 236 -7.88 -4.49 3.33
N THR A 237 -8.25 -4.40 2.05
CA THR A 237 -9.12 -5.37 1.39
C THR A 237 -8.48 -6.76 1.34
N SER A 238 -7.18 -6.83 1.04
CA SER A 238 -6.44 -8.08 0.94
C SER A 238 -6.38 -8.81 2.28
N VAL A 239 -6.07 -8.08 3.35
CA VAL A 239 -6.00 -8.60 4.71
C VAL A 239 -7.37 -8.99 5.22
N LYS A 240 -8.41 -8.15 5.03
CA LYS A 240 -9.78 -8.45 5.48
C LYS A 240 -10.37 -9.66 4.76
N ASN A 241 -10.16 -9.78 3.45
CA ASN A 241 -10.60 -10.96 2.70
C ASN A 241 -9.86 -12.22 3.15
N GLY A 242 -8.54 -12.13 3.37
CA GLY A 242 -7.75 -13.24 3.90
C GLY A 242 -8.20 -13.66 5.30
N TYR A 243 -8.42 -12.70 6.18
CA TYR A 243 -8.92 -12.91 7.54
C TYR A 243 -10.28 -13.62 7.57
N ASN A 244 -11.23 -13.17 6.74
CA ASN A 244 -12.57 -13.76 6.67
C ASN A 244 -12.56 -15.22 6.18
N THR A 245 -11.51 -15.65 5.47
CA THR A 245 -11.35 -17.05 5.02
C THR A 245 -10.72 -17.98 6.05
N GLU A 246 -10.15 -17.46 7.14
CA GLU A 246 -9.62 -18.28 8.25
C GLU A 246 -10.68 -18.64 9.30
N VAL A 247 -11.93 -18.19 9.09
CA VAL A 247 -13.08 -18.51 9.94
C VAL A 247 -13.98 -19.51 9.21
N ASN A 248 -13.55 -20.77 9.16
CA ASN A 248 -14.39 -21.96 8.93
C ASN A 248 -13.63 -23.22 9.36
#